data_AF-A0AAV7JVI7-F1
#
_entry.id   AF-A0AAV7JVI7-F1
#
_cell.length_a   1.000
_cell.length_b   1.000
_cell.length_c   1.000
_cell.angle_alpha   90.00
_cell.angle_beta   90.00
_cell.angle_gamma   90.00
#
_symmetry.space_group_name_H-M   'P 1'
#
loop_
_entity.id
_entity.type
_entity.pdbx_description
1 polymer ?
#
loop_
_entity_poly.entity_id
_entity_poly.type
_entity_poly.pdbx_seq_one_letter_code
_entity_poly.pdbx_strand_id
1 'polypeptide(L)'
;MVRRAFILIPAFCIHLCVILYSLYIEYKFLYLCQLFGSLSNTLFYIHWFCAISALCLHSFLLFLDPGYTEKNTATEKDVPDHLVHKERIRFCDKCNSLKTPRIHHCSTCARCVWRMDHHCVWLARCVGHRNQKYFIHLLFYQLCCAYMDIVVVSGAVLFGGTVPECQERLPFDGYGTRIFNVCFSYAMCIGFIAFLSNLFLIQLYCAAYDTTYVEIMKGRKSSNKSTTMDNLRMVCGPLPLLWVIPCTAPQQVESVRPAELFSA
;
A
#
# COMPACT_ATOMS: atom_id res chain seq x y z
N MET A 1 13.89 4.61 -17.66
CA MET A 1 12.73 5.52 -17.44
C MET A 1 11.49 5.09 -18.21
N VAL A 2 11.62 4.73 -19.50
CA VAL A 2 10.50 4.31 -20.37
C VAL A 2 9.58 3.24 -19.76
N ARG A 3 10.12 2.13 -19.21
CA ARG A 3 9.31 1.07 -18.57
C ARG A 3 8.52 1.50 -17.33
N ARG A 4 8.96 2.56 -16.62
CA ARG A 4 8.22 3.09 -15.46
C ARG A 4 7.02 3.91 -15.92
N ALA A 5 7.16 4.71 -16.97
CA ALA A 5 6.06 5.50 -17.54
C ALA A 5 4.91 4.61 -18.05
N PHE A 6 5.23 3.49 -18.72
CA PHE A 6 4.23 2.53 -19.20
C PHE A 6 3.37 1.87 -18.11
N ILE A 7 3.87 1.78 -16.88
CA ILE A 7 3.13 1.20 -15.74
C ILE A 7 2.46 2.30 -14.91
N LEU A 8 3.15 3.43 -14.73
CA LEU A 8 2.64 4.58 -13.98
C LEU A 8 1.38 5.15 -14.63
N ILE A 9 1.34 5.28 -15.95
CA ILE A 9 0.21 5.92 -16.64
C ILE A 9 -1.09 5.13 -16.41
N PRO A 10 -1.18 3.81 -16.68
CA PRO A 10 -2.41 3.05 -16.41
C PRO A 10 -2.78 3.00 -14.92
N ALA A 11 -1.82 2.79 -14.02
CA ALA A 11 -2.08 2.74 -12.59
C ALA A 11 -2.61 4.08 -12.05
N PHE A 12 -2.04 5.18 -12.52
CA PHE A 12 -2.48 6.54 -12.21
C PHE A 12 -3.85 6.83 -12.81
N CYS A 13 -4.10 6.44 -14.06
CA CYS A 13 -5.42 6.58 -14.68
C CYS A 13 -6.49 5.80 -13.90
N ILE A 14 -6.20 4.57 -13.47
CA ILE A 14 -7.14 3.78 -12.65
C ILE A 14 -7.39 4.48 -11.30
N HIS A 15 -6.35 4.92 -10.60
CA HIS A 15 -6.51 5.66 -9.34
C HIS A 15 -7.32 6.95 -9.54
N LEU A 16 -7.04 7.70 -10.60
CA LEU A 16 -7.77 8.91 -10.94
C LEU A 16 -9.24 8.60 -11.27
N CYS A 17 -9.52 7.55 -12.03
CA CYS A 17 -10.89 7.12 -12.32
C CYS A 17 -11.63 6.73 -11.04
N VAL A 18 -10.99 5.99 -10.11
CA VAL A 18 -11.59 5.65 -8.82
C VAL A 18 -11.86 6.91 -8.00
N ILE A 19 -10.91 7.84 -7.92
CA ILE A 19 -11.09 9.12 -7.20
C ILE A 19 -12.22 9.94 -7.82
N LEU A 20 -12.24 10.11 -9.15
CA LEU A 20 -13.30 10.85 -9.85
C LEU A 20 -14.66 10.18 -9.67
N TYR A 21 -14.71 8.84 -9.62
CA TYR A 21 -15.92 8.09 -9.37
C TYR A 21 -16.40 8.24 -7.92
N SER A 22 -15.52 8.14 -6.92
CA SER A 22 -15.86 8.42 -5.51
C SER A 22 -16.33 9.87 -5.35
N LEU A 23 -15.65 10.85 -5.94
CA LEU A 23 -16.10 12.26 -5.94
C LEU A 23 -17.47 12.45 -6.61
N TYR A 24 -17.76 11.71 -7.68
CA TYR A 24 -19.07 11.72 -8.34
C TYR A 24 -20.17 11.14 -7.42
N ILE A 25 -19.90 10.01 -6.76
CA ILE A 25 -20.80 9.39 -5.77
C ILE A 25 -21.02 10.35 -4.59
N GLU A 26 -19.98 11.01 -4.10
CA GLU A 26 -20.05 12.00 -3.03
C GLU A 26 -20.80 13.26 -3.43
N TYR A 27 -20.62 13.78 -4.65
CA TYR A 27 -21.41 14.90 -5.16
C TYR A 27 -22.90 14.58 -5.15
N LYS A 28 -23.26 13.37 -5.62
CA LYS A 28 -24.64 12.86 -5.55
C LYS A 28 -25.10 12.67 -4.11
N PHE A 29 -24.22 12.24 -3.21
CA PHE A 29 -24.54 12.05 -1.79
C PHE A 29 -24.73 13.37 -1.04
N LEU A 30 -23.83 14.36 -1.20
CA LEU A 30 -23.98 15.72 -0.67
C LEU A 30 -25.30 16.35 -1.11
N TYR A 31 -25.69 16.10 -2.35
CA TYR A 31 -26.97 16.54 -2.89
C TYR A 31 -28.16 15.88 -2.16
N LEU A 32 -28.06 14.61 -1.78
CA LEU A 32 -29.04 13.92 -0.94
C LEU A 32 -28.95 14.34 0.55
N CYS A 33 -27.78 14.74 1.02
CA CYS A 33 -27.48 14.96 2.43
C CYS A 33 -27.83 16.33 2.98
N GLN A 34 -28.22 17.29 2.13
CA GLN A 34 -28.90 18.50 2.58
C GLN A 34 -30.20 18.21 3.38
N LEU A 35 -30.63 16.94 3.43
CA LEU A 35 -31.82 16.46 4.14
C LEU A 35 -31.53 15.66 5.42
N PHE A 36 -30.28 15.24 5.69
CA PHE A 36 -29.94 14.26 6.75
C PHE A 36 -29.17 14.83 7.97
N GLY A 37 -28.97 16.15 8.05
CA GLY A 37 -28.44 16.81 9.26
C GLY A 37 -26.94 16.56 9.52
N SER A 38 -26.51 16.66 10.79
CA SER A 38 -25.10 16.74 11.21
C SER A 38 -24.29 15.46 10.99
N LEU A 39 -24.90 14.27 11.12
CA LEU A 39 -24.21 12.98 10.99
C LEU A 39 -23.64 12.77 9.59
N SER A 40 -24.37 13.16 8.54
CA SER A 40 -23.87 13.06 7.17
C SER A 40 -22.65 13.94 6.94
N ASN A 41 -22.67 15.18 7.44
CA ASN A 41 -21.53 16.08 7.33
C ASN A 41 -20.28 15.49 8.00
N THR A 42 -20.42 14.85 9.16
CA THR A 42 -19.30 14.18 9.82
C THR A 42 -18.71 13.04 8.97
N LEU A 43 -19.55 12.17 8.40
CA LEU A 43 -19.09 11.08 7.53
C LEU A 43 -18.39 11.61 6.27
N PHE A 44 -18.92 12.70 5.70
CA PHE A 44 -18.31 13.40 4.58
C PHE A 44 -16.91 13.93 4.93
N TYR A 45 -16.75 14.64 6.05
CA TYR A 45 -15.44 15.15 6.46
C TYR A 45 -14.44 14.03 6.77
N ILE A 46 -14.89 12.93 7.38
CA ILE A 46 -14.04 11.74 7.60
C ILE A 46 -13.60 11.15 6.26
N HIS A 47 -14.52 11.03 5.31
CA HIS A 47 -14.19 10.52 3.98
C HIS A 47 -13.13 11.38 3.28
N TRP A 48 -13.32 12.70 3.24
CA TRP A 48 -12.35 13.64 2.67
C TRP A 48 -10.99 13.58 3.35
N PHE A 49 -10.97 13.49 4.68
CA PHE A 49 -9.73 13.32 5.43
C PHE A 49 -8.98 12.05 5.03
N CYS A 50 -9.68 10.91 4.93
CA CYS A 50 -9.10 9.65 4.48
C CYS A 50 -8.61 9.74 3.03
N ALA A 51 -9.39 10.32 2.12
CA ALA A 51 -9.05 10.47 0.71
C ALA A 51 -7.80 11.35 0.51
N ILE A 52 -7.74 12.50 1.17
CA ILE A 52 -6.57 13.39 1.15
C ILE A 52 -5.35 12.68 1.75
N SER A 53 -5.52 11.96 2.86
CA SER A 53 -4.42 11.22 3.48
C SER A 53 -3.87 10.12 2.56
N ALA A 54 -4.76 9.36 1.90
CA ALA A 54 -4.38 8.35 0.91
C ALA A 54 -3.63 8.97 -0.28
N LEU A 55 -4.12 10.10 -0.81
CA LEU A 55 -3.48 10.81 -1.92
C LEU A 55 -2.08 11.33 -1.54
N CYS A 56 -1.95 11.94 -0.36
CA CYS A 56 -0.68 12.43 0.16
C CYS A 56 0.32 11.27 0.36
N LEU A 57 -0.13 10.15 0.93
CA LEU A 57 0.71 8.97 1.13
C LEU A 57 1.12 8.31 -0.18
N HIS A 58 0.20 8.17 -1.13
CA HIS A 58 0.51 7.67 -2.46
C HIS A 58 1.58 8.54 -3.12
N SER A 59 1.37 9.86 -3.14
CA SER A 59 2.32 10.83 -3.68
C SER A 59 3.68 10.75 -3.00
N PHE A 60 3.72 10.64 -1.67
CA PHE A 60 4.95 10.48 -0.92
C PHE A 60 5.67 9.17 -1.25
N LEU A 61 4.94 8.06 -1.31
CA LEU A 61 5.47 6.73 -1.66
C LEU A 61 6.03 6.66 -3.08
N LEU A 62 5.51 7.46 -4.02
CA LEU A 62 6.07 7.58 -5.37
C LEU A 62 7.51 8.07 -5.38
N PHE A 63 7.99 8.72 -4.31
CA PHE A 63 9.35 9.25 -4.19
C PHE A 63 10.17 8.61 -3.08
N LEU A 64 9.53 8.00 -2.07
CA LEU A 64 10.22 7.35 -0.96
C LEU A 64 11.06 6.14 -1.38
N ASP A 65 12.32 6.10 -0.95
CA ASP A 65 13.22 4.96 -1.17
C ASP A 65 12.72 3.71 -0.41
N PRO A 66 12.46 2.57 -1.08
CA PRO A 66 12.08 1.33 -0.42
C PRO A 66 13.23 0.67 0.36
N GLY A 67 14.46 1.14 0.18
CA GLY A 67 15.68 0.50 0.67
C GLY A 67 16.53 -0.04 -0.47
N TYR A 68 16.73 0.76 -1.54
CA TYR A 68 17.69 0.40 -2.57
C TYR A 68 19.08 0.24 -1.98
N THR A 69 19.76 -0.84 -2.34
CA THR A 69 21.12 -1.09 -1.87
C THR A 69 22.09 -0.21 -2.65
N GLU A 70 23.10 0.32 -1.97
CA GLU A 70 24.22 0.97 -2.64
C GLU A 70 25.00 -0.04 -3.49
N LYS A 71 25.67 0.46 -4.53
CA LYS A 71 26.66 -0.36 -5.24
C LYS A 71 27.87 -0.50 -4.33
N ASN A 72 28.13 -1.70 -3.85
CA ASN A 72 29.37 -1.99 -3.13
C ASN A 72 30.48 -2.35 -4.13
N THR A 73 31.71 -2.01 -3.81
CA THR A 73 32.92 -2.34 -4.60
C THR A 73 33.38 -3.79 -4.38
N ALA A 74 32.83 -4.46 -3.37
CA ALA A 74 33.15 -5.84 -3.04
C ALA A 74 32.65 -6.79 -4.13
N THR A 75 33.58 -7.55 -4.68
CA THR A 75 33.37 -8.60 -5.67
C THR A 75 33.14 -9.94 -4.98
N GLU A 76 32.59 -10.92 -5.71
CA GLU A 76 32.39 -12.28 -5.20
C GLU A 76 33.70 -12.91 -4.66
N LYS A 77 34.86 -12.50 -5.20
CA LYS A 77 36.19 -12.95 -4.76
C LYS A 77 36.61 -12.39 -3.40
N ASP A 78 35.99 -11.31 -2.96
CA ASP A 78 36.29 -10.67 -1.67
C ASP A 78 35.52 -11.32 -0.52
N VAL A 79 34.64 -12.29 -0.81
CA VAL A 79 33.83 -13.00 0.20
C VAL A 79 34.46 -14.35 0.53
N PRO A 80 34.92 -14.58 1.78
CA PRO A 80 35.37 -15.89 2.22
C PRO A 80 34.31 -16.98 2.00
N ASP A 81 34.69 -18.13 1.45
CA ASP A 81 33.78 -19.25 1.12
C ASP A 81 32.89 -19.69 2.30
N HIS A 82 33.43 -19.64 3.52
CA HIS A 82 32.67 -19.99 4.72
C HIS A 82 31.51 -19.03 5.00
N LEU A 83 31.61 -17.74 4.65
CA LEU A 83 30.52 -16.75 4.77
C LEU A 83 29.49 -16.90 3.66
N VAL A 84 29.89 -17.30 2.45
CA VAL A 84 28.97 -17.62 1.35
C VAL A 84 27.99 -18.72 1.78
N HIS A 85 28.51 -19.79 2.39
CA HIS A 85 27.69 -20.92 2.85
C HIS A 85 26.94 -20.65 4.16
N LYS A 86 27.61 -20.07 5.18
CA LYS A 86 27.02 -19.82 6.50
C LYS A 86 25.99 -18.70 6.46
N GLU A 87 26.29 -17.60 5.78
CA GLU A 87 25.43 -16.42 5.72
C GLU A 87 24.58 -16.32 4.46
N ARG A 88 24.69 -17.29 3.54
CA ARG A 88 23.89 -17.35 2.30
C ARG A 88 24.02 -16.07 1.45
N ILE A 89 25.20 -15.46 1.49
CA ILE A 89 25.55 -14.31 0.65
C ILE A 89 25.56 -14.78 -0.81
N ARG A 90 24.94 -14.01 -1.69
CA ARG A 90 24.92 -14.26 -3.14
C ARG A 90 25.41 -13.03 -3.89
N PHE A 91 25.77 -13.18 -5.17
CA PHE A 91 26.09 -12.04 -6.03
C PHE A 91 24.90 -11.58 -6.89
N CYS A 92 24.95 -10.35 -7.39
CA CYS A 92 24.00 -9.82 -8.35
C CYS A 92 24.70 -9.30 -9.60
N ASP A 93 24.78 -10.11 -10.64
CA ASP A 93 25.44 -9.75 -11.90
C ASP A 93 24.88 -8.44 -12.49
N LYS A 94 23.55 -8.26 -12.45
CA LYS A 94 22.88 -7.07 -13.00
C LYS A 94 23.21 -5.77 -12.26
N CYS A 95 23.53 -5.85 -10.97
CA CYS A 95 23.83 -4.67 -10.15
C CYS A 95 25.33 -4.57 -9.83
N ASN A 96 26.10 -5.61 -10.15
CA ASN A 96 27.47 -5.82 -9.73
C ASN A 96 27.64 -5.58 -8.22
N SER A 97 26.82 -6.26 -7.42
CA SER A 97 26.77 -6.04 -5.97
C SER A 97 26.47 -7.31 -5.18
N LEU A 98 26.99 -7.40 -3.95
CA LEU A 98 26.65 -8.47 -3.02
C LEU A 98 25.19 -8.39 -2.56
N LYS A 99 24.56 -9.57 -2.42
CA LYS A 99 23.22 -9.80 -1.87
C LYS A 99 23.34 -10.61 -0.58
N THR A 100 23.35 -9.91 0.54
CA THR A 100 23.09 -10.51 1.85
C THR A 100 21.66 -11.09 1.89
N PRO A 101 21.32 -11.92 2.90
CA PRO A 101 19.96 -12.42 3.06
C PRO A 101 18.90 -11.33 2.96
N ARG A 102 17.74 -11.67 2.38
CA ARG A 102 16.59 -10.78 2.16
C ARG A 102 16.80 -9.65 1.14
N ILE A 103 17.99 -9.51 0.54
CA ILE A 103 18.18 -8.65 -0.64
C ILE A 103 17.70 -9.38 -1.90
N HIS A 104 16.83 -8.72 -2.67
CA HIS A 104 16.33 -9.21 -3.95
C HIS A 104 16.48 -8.17 -5.05
N HIS A 105 16.81 -8.62 -6.26
CA HIS A 105 16.87 -7.77 -7.43
C HIS A 105 15.47 -7.67 -8.06
N CYS A 106 14.94 -6.45 -8.16
CA CYS A 106 13.71 -6.20 -8.90
C CYS A 106 14.07 -5.89 -10.36
N SER A 107 13.66 -6.74 -11.30
CA SER A 107 13.87 -6.53 -12.74
C SER A 107 13.16 -5.27 -13.25
N THR A 108 11.99 -4.92 -12.71
CA THR A 108 11.22 -3.72 -13.10
C THR A 108 11.90 -2.44 -12.63
N CYS A 109 12.39 -2.42 -11.39
CA CYS A 109 13.13 -1.26 -10.86
C CYS A 109 14.60 -1.23 -11.32
N ALA A 110 15.12 -2.35 -11.85
CA ALA A 110 16.51 -2.57 -12.24
C ALA A 110 17.53 -2.30 -11.11
N ARG A 111 17.14 -2.63 -9.87
CA ARG A 111 17.95 -2.39 -8.66
C ARG A 111 17.69 -3.47 -7.61
N CYS A 112 18.70 -3.74 -6.78
CA CYS A 112 18.56 -4.54 -5.57
C CYS A 112 17.87 -3.72 -4.47
N VAL A 113 16.95 -4.37 -3.76
CA VAL A 113 16.19 -3.79 -2.66
C VAL A 113 16.40 -4.66 -1.42
N TRP A 114 16.77 -4.02 -0.31
CA TRP A 114 16.92 -4.67 0.98
C TRP A 114 15.56 -4.98 1.60
N ARG A 115 15.42 -6.20 2.14
CA ARG A 115 14.17 -6.77 2.65
C ARG A 115 13.00 -6.47 1.69
N MET A 116 13.21 -6.80 0.41
CA MET A 116 12.21 -6.59 -0.63
C MET A 116 10.96 -7.42 -0.34
N ASP A 117 9.81 -6.77 -0.34
CA ASP A 117 8.51 -7.44 -0.20
C ASP A 117 7.94 -7.80 -1.57
N HIS A 118 7.64 -6.79 -2.37
CA HIS A 118 7.16 -6.97 -3.73
C HIS A 118 7.40 -5.71 -4.58
N HIS A 119 7.24 -5.83 -5.89
CA HIS A 119 7.10 -4.67 -6.77
C HIS A 119 5.62 -4.31 -6.89
N CYS A 120 5.21 -3.17 -6.32
CA CYS A 120 3.85 -2.72 -6.39
C CYS A 120 3.63 -2.00 -7.73
N VAL A 121 2.78 -2.57 -8.58
CA VAL A 121 2.42 -1.99 -9.89
C VAL A 121 1.69 -0.66 -9.71
N TRP A 122 0.93 -0.50 -8.63
CA TRP A 122 0.16 0.70 -8.33
C TRP A 122 1.02 1.90 -7.90
N LEU A 123 2.19 1.64 -7.31
CA LEU A 123 3.18 2.66 -6.96
C LEU A 123 4.30 2.77 -8.01
N ALA A 124 4.29 1.87 -9.01
CA ALA A 124 5.41 1.59 -9.92
C ALA A 124 6.78 1.53 -9.21
N ARG A 125 6.78 0.97 -8.01
CA ARG A 125 7.92 0.99 -7.07
C ARG A 125 7.88 -0.24 -6.17
N CYS A 126 9.06 -0.66 -5.72
CA CYS A 126 9.12 -1.71 -4.71
C CYS A 126 8.53 -1.23 -3.38
N VAL A 127 7.91 -2.17 -2.67
CA VAL A 127 7.69 -2.09 -1.23
C VAL A 127 8.79 -2.91 -0.57
N GLY A 128 9.43 -2.33 0.43
CA GLY A 128 10.52 -2.92 1.19
C GLY A 128 10.57 -2.31 2.58
N HIS A 129 11.64 -2.58 3.33
CA HIS A 129 11.70 -2.19 4.74
C HIS A 129 11.46 -0.70 4.99
N ARG A 130 12.06 0.19 4.18
CA ARG A 130 12.03 1.63 4.44
C ARG A 130 10.67 2.28 4.18
N ASN A 131 9.80 1.63 3.38
CA ASN A 131 8.50 2.18 3.00
C ASN A 131 7.29 1.32 3.37
N GLN A 132 7.49 0.14 3.98
CA GLN A 132 6.40 -0.78 4.35
C GLN A 132 5.39 -0.12 5.30
N LYS A 133 5.83 0.64 6.31
CA LYS A 133 4.93 1.35 7.24
C LYS A 133 3.95 2.26 6.50
N TYR A 134 4.47 3.09 5.60
CA TYR A 134 3.67 4.05 4.83
C TYR A 134 2.74 3.33 3.85
N PHE A 135 3.17 2.20 3.29
CA PHE A 135 2.32 1.34 2.47
C PHE A 135 1.13 0.75 3.27
N ILE A 136 1.37 0.29 4.50
CA ILE A 136 0.29 -0.18 5.40
C ILE A 136 -0.72 0.94 5.68
N HIS A 137 -0.24 2.17 5.93
CA HIS A 137 -1.12 3.33 6.14
C HIS A 137 -1.91 3.69 4.88
N LEU A 138 -1.29 3.65 3.70
CA LEU A 138 -1.99 3.86 2.43
C LEU A 138 -3.15 2.87 2.28
N LEU A 139 -2.91 1.59 2.52
CA LEU A 139 -3.94 0.55 2.46
C LEU A 139 -5.06 0.79 3.49
N PHE A 140 -4.71 1.21 4.71
CA PHE A 140 -5.69 1.55 5.74
C PHE A 140 -6.61 2.69 5.32
N TYR A 141 -6.05 3.83 4.88
CA TYR A 141 -6.87 4.97 4.45
C TYR A 141 -7.73 4.62 3.23
N GLN A 142 -7.19 3.86 2.27
CA GLN A 142 -7.96 3.43 1.10
C GLN A 142 -9.11 2.47 1.48
N LEU A 143 -8.89 1.59 2.47
CA LEU A 143 -9.95 0.75 3.04
C LEU A 143 -11.04 1.61 3.69
N CYS A 144 -10.67 2.59 4.52
CA CYS A 144 -11.63 3.51 5.12
C CYS A 144 -12.49 4.22 4.07
N CYS A 145 -11.89 4.73 3.00
CA CYS A 145 -12.64 5.32 1.88
C CYS A 145 -13.62 4.32 1.27
N ALA A 146 -13.15 3.11 0.94
CA ALA A 146 -13.99 2.10 0.29
C ALA A 146 -15.18 1.65 1.17
N TYR A 147 -15.00 1.54 2.49
CA TYR A 147 -16.11 1.27 3.42
C TYR A 147 -17.11 2.43 3.49
N MET A 148 -16.62 3.67 3.49
CA MET A 148 -17.49 4.86 3.47
C MET A 148 -18.28 4.96 2.16
N ASP A 149 -17.67 4.63 1.02
CA ASP A 149 -18.35 4.57 -0.27
C ASP A 149 -19.54 3.59 -0.24
N ILE A 150 -19.39 2.42 0.41
CA ILE A 150 -20.53 1.49 0.61
C ILE A 150 -21.62 2.10 1.47
N VAL A 151 -21.26 2.78 2.57
CA VAL A 151 -22.24 3.43 3.45
C VAL A 151 -23.01 4.51 2.69
N VAL A 152 -22.31 5.30 1.89
CA VAL A 152 -22.87 6.34 1.03
C VAL A 152 -23.83 5.76 0.00
N VAL A 153 -23.40 4.73 -0.76
CA VAL A 153 -24.25 4.06 -1.76
C VAL A 153 -25.49 3.46 -1.09
N SER A 154 -25.34 2.85 0.09
CA SER A 154 -26.46 2.27 0.85
C SER A 154 -27.43 3.33 1.35
N GLY A 155 -26.93 4.46 1.86
CA GLY A 155 -27.77 5.59 2.25
C GLY A 155 -28.55 6.13 1.06
N ALA A 156 -27.90 6.29 -0.09
CA ALA A 156 -28.57 6.74 -1.31
C ALA A 156 -29.69 5.79 -1.78
N VAL A 157 -29.50 4.48 -1.65
CA VAL A 157 -30.53 3.49 -2.00
C VAL A 157 -31.70 3.51 -1.02
N LEU A 158 -31.40 3.52 0.29
CA LEU A 158 -32.42 3.43 1.34
C LEU A 158 -33.27 4.70 1.42
N PHE A 159 -32.67 5.86 1.17
CA PHE A 159 -33.32 7.15 1.40
C PHE A 159 -33.55 7.98 0.12
N GLY A 160 -32.95 7.63 -1.00
CA GLY A 160 -33.09 8.39 -2.25
C GLY A 160 -34.50 8.34 -2.85
N GLY A 161 -35.30 7.31 -2.50
CA GLY A 161 -36.70 7.18 -2.93
C GLY A 161 -37.71 7.84 -2.00
N THR A 162 -37.29 8.31 -0.81
CA THR A 162 -38.19 8.94 0.17
C THR A 162 -38.23 10.46 0.06
N VAL A 163 -37.43 11.04 -0.83
CA VAL A 163 -37.31 12.50 -1.02
C VAL A 163 -37.90 12.88 -2.38
N PRO A 164 -39.08 13.52 -2.41
CA PRO A 164 -39.74 13.96 -3.65
C PRO A 164 -38.86 14.86 -4.52
N GLU A 165 -38.10 15.81 -3.94
CA GLU A 165 -37.19 16.69 -4.69
C GLU A 165 -36.06 15.94 -5.44
N CYS A 166 -35.67 14.75 -4.98
CA CYS A 166 -34.65 13.93 -5.64
C CYS A 166 -35.19 13.16 -6.85
N GLN A 167 -36.51 12.94 -6.89
CA GLN A 167 -37.19 12.19 -7.92
C GLN A 167 -37.46 13.03 -9.18
N GLU A 168 -37.70 14.33 -9.03
CA GLU A 168 -37.93 15.26 -10.14
C GLU A 168 -36.65 15.79 -10.81
N ARG A 169 -35.51 15.78 -10.10
CA ARG A 169 -34.23 16.37 -10.56
C ARG A 169 -33.19 15.36 -11.06
N LEU A 170 -33.56 14.08 -11.18
CA LEU A 170 -32.81 13.06 -11.95
C LEU A 170 -33.59 12.69 -13.23
N PRO A 171 -33.82 13.63 -14.16
CA PRO A 171 -34.75 13.43 -15.28
C PRO A 171 -34.22 12.50 -16.39
N PHE A 172 -33.01 11.94 -16.23
CA PHE A 172 -32.32 11.17 -17.26
C PHE A 172 -32.08 9.69 -16.93
N ASP A 173 -32.40 9.22 -15.72
CA ASP A 173 -32.11 7.84 -15.34
C ASP A 173 -33.38 6.98 -15.35
N GLY A 174 -33.56 6.19 -16.42
CA GLY A 174 -34.55 5.12 -16.44
C GLY A 174 -34.36 4.15 -15.26
N TYR A 175 -35.44 3.49 -14.84
CA TYR A 175 -35.41 2.53 -13.73
C TYR A 175 -34.31 1.47 -13.89
N GLY A 176 -34.11 0.95 -15.10
CA GLY A 176 -33.03 0.01 -15.42
C GLY A 176 -31.63 0.59 -15.22
N THR A 177 -31.39 1.83 -15.64
CA THR A 177 -30.10 2.53 -15.47
C THR A 177 -29.77 2.72 -13.98
N ARG A 178 -30.76 3.06 -13.15
CA ARG A 178 -30.57 3.21 -11.70
C ARG A 178 -30.18 1.89 -11.03
N ILE A 179 -30.90 0.80 -11.34
CA ILE A 179 -30.57 -0.53 -10.81
C ILE A 179 -29.16 -0.93 -11.24
N PHE A 180 -28.85 -0.79 -12.53
CA PHE A 180 -27.53 -1.13 -13.05
C PHE A 180 -26.42 -0.36 -12.32
N ASN A 181 -26.57 0.96 -12.19
CA ASN A 181 -25.59 1.80 -11.51
C ASN A 181 -25.40 1.37 -10.04
N VAL A 182 -26.48 1.11 -9.31
CA VAL A 182 -26.40 0.65 -7.90
C VAL A 182 -25.70 -0.70 -7.79
N CYS A 183 -26.11 -1.68 -8.60
CA CYS A 183 -25.48 -3.01 -8.61
C CYS A 183 -23.99 -2.93 -8.97
N PHE A 184 -23.66 -2.10 -9.96
CA PHE A 184 -22.28 -1.87 -10.37
C PHE A 184 -21.46 -1.20 -9.25
N SER A 185 -21.99 -0.16 -8.59
CA SER A 185 -21.36 0.49 -7.44
C SER A 185 -21.04 -0.51 -6.34
N TYR A 186 -22.01 -1.35 -5.95
CA TYR A 186 -21.79 -2.37 -4.92
C TYR A 186 -20.75 -3.40 -5.34
N ALA A 187 -20.81 -3.90 -6.57
CA ALA A 187 -19.85 -4.88 -7.08
C ALA A 187 -18.41 -4.31 -7.04
N MET A 188 -18.24 -3.06 -7.47
CA MET A 188 -16.95 -2.36 -7.44
C MET A 188 -16.45 -2.16 -6.02
N CYS A 189 -17.30 -1.68 -5.11
CA CYS A 189 -16.90 -1.43 -3.72
C CYS A 189 -16.54 -2.74 -3.00
N ILE A 190 -17.36 -3.78 -3.12
CA ILE A 190 -17.09 -5.09 -2.48
C ILE A 190 -15.80 -5.71 -3.03
N GLY A 191 -15.62 -5.70 -4.36
CA GLY A 191 -14.41 -6.21 -4.99
C GLY A 191 -13.16 -5.47 -4.52
N PHE A 192 -13.23 -4.14 -4.44
CA PHE A 192 -12.12 -3.31 -4.00
C PHE A 192 -11.80 -3.49 -2.51
N ILE A 193 -12.81 -3.56 -1.64
CA ILE A 193 -12.64 -3.85 -0.21
C ILE A 193 -11.99 -5.22 -0.04
N ALA A 194 -12.47 -6.27 -0.72
CA ALA A 194 -11.90 -7.60 -0.63
C ALA A 194 -10.42 -7.62 -1.05
N PHE A 195 -10.10 -6.97 -2.18
CA PHE A 195 -8.73 -6.84 -2.68
C PHE A 195 -7.82 -6.12 -1.68
N LEU A 196 -8.23 -4.93 -1.20
CA LEU A 196 -7.44 -4.14 -0.25
C LEU A 196 -7.29 -4.83 1.10
N SER A 197 -8.34 -5.52 1.57
CA SER A 197 -8.33 -6.23 2.84
C SER A 197 -7.31 -7.37 2.80
N ASN A 198 -7.27 -8.13 1.70
CA ASN A 198 -6.27 -9.17 1.50
C ASN A 198 -4.84 -8.58 1.52
N LEU A 199 -4.59 -7.49 0.80
CA LEU A 199 -3.28 -6.83 0.83
C LEU A 199 -2.91 -6.32 2.22
N PHE A 200 -3.86 -5.69 2.92
CA PHE A 200 -3.65 -5.13 4.25
C PHE A 200 -3.31 -6.22 5.26
N LEU A 201 -4.08 -7.32 5.27
CA LEU A 201 -3.83 -8.46 6.15
C LEU A 201 -2.48 -9.13 5.88
N ILE A 202 -2.10 -9.29 4.61
CA ILE A 202 -0.77 -9.82 4.25
C ILE A 202 0.34 -8.90 4.78
N GLN A 203 0.21 -7.59 4.64
CA GLN A 203 1.23 -6.65 5.12
C GLN A 203 1.31 -6.60 6.65
N LEU A 204 0.18 -6.65 7.34
CA LEU A 204 0.15 -6.78 8.81
C LEU A 204 0.82 -8.08 9.25
N TYR A 205 0.54 -9.20 8.58
CA TYR A 205 1.18 -10.48 8.84
C TYR A 205 2.71 -10.40 8.61
N CYS A 206 3.14 -9.85 7.47
CA CYS A 206 4.56 -9.67 7.15
C CYS A 206 5.28 -8.80 8.21
N ALA A 207 4.64 -7.74 8.68
CA ALA A 207 5.16 -6.87 9.73
C ALA A 207 5.21 -7.59 11.09
N ALA A 208 4.18 -8.35 11.46
CA ALA A 208 4.07 -9.05 12.74
C ALA A 208 5.04 -10.23 12.89
N TYR A 209 5.31 -10.95 11.80
CA TYR A 209 6.12 -12.18 11.81
C TYR A 209 7.52 -12.01 11.20
N ASP A 210 7.94 -10.76 10.97
CA ASP A 210 9.23 -10.43 10.34
C ASP A 210 9.49 -11.24 9.06
N THR A 211 8.48 -11.34 8.20
CA THR A 211 8.57 -12.02 6.91
C THR A 211 8.28 -11.05 5.77
N THR A 212 8.61 -11.45 4.54
CA THR A 212 8.21 -10.74 3.33
C THR A 212 7.40 -11.65 2.41
N TYR A 213 6.62 -11.07 1.51
CA TYR A 213 5.85 -11.82 0.53
C TYR A 213 6.73 -12.73 -0.34
N VAL A 214 7.93 -12.28 -0.71
CA VAL A 214 8.93 -13.11 -1.40
C VAL A 214 9.36 -14.33 -0.57
N GLU A 215 9.46 -14.20 0.75
CA GLU A 215 9.83 -15.31 1.65
C GLU A 215 8.67 -16.30 1.80
N ILE A 216 7.44 -15.81 1.96
CA ILE A 216 6.21 -16.61 1.99
C ILE A 216 6.10 -17.45 0.71
N MET A 217 6.24 -16.81 -0.46
CA MET A 217 6.19 -17.49 -1.77
C MET A 217 7.29 -18.54 -1.96
N LYS A 218 8.41 -18.41 -1.24
CA LYS A 218 9.51 -19.39 -1.25
C LYS A 218 9.39 -20.44 -0.15
N GLY A 219 8.31 -20.46 0.62
CA GLY A 219 8.12 -21.36 1.75
C GLY A 219 9.17 -21.19 2.85
N ARG A 220 9.81 -20.01 2.95
CA ARG A 220 10.84 -19.74 3.96
C ARG A 220 10.18 -19.26 5.23
N LYS A 221 10.43 -19.97 6.33
CA LYS A 221 10.04 -19.51 7.67
C LYS A 221 11.08 -18.52 8.19
N SER A 222 10.62 -17.46 8.86
CA SER A 222 11.52 -16.57 9.60
C SER A 222 12.26 -17.37 10.66
N SER A 223 13.58 -17.23 10.70
CA SER A 223 14.42 -17.81 11.76
C SER A 223 14.51 -16.90 12.98
N ASN A 224 13.85 -15.74 12.94
CA ASN A 224 13.94 -14.74 13.98
C ASN A 224 13.16 -15.21 15.23
N LYS A 225 13.80 -15.15 16.41
CA LYS A 225 13.19 -15.48 17.70
C LYS A 225 12.56 -14.25 18.39
N SER A 226 12.53 -13.12 17.70
CA SER A 226 11.95 -11.86 18.15
C SER A 226 10.45 -11.98 18.44
N THR A 227 9.98 -11.17 19.39
CA THR A 227 8.54 -11.08 19.67
C THR A 227 7.83 -10.28 18.58
N THR A 228 6.50 -10.44 18.47
CA THR A 228 5.68 -9.62 17.57
C THR A 228 5.87 -8.12 17.80
N MET A 229 6.02 -7.71 19.06
CA MET A 229 6.26 -6.32 19.43
C MET A 229 7.60 -5.81 18.87
N ASP A 230 8.65 -6.62 18.93
CA ASP A 230 9.96 -6.27 18.38
C ASP A 230 9.91 -6.16 16.86
N ASN A 231 9.21 -7.09 16.20
CA ASN A 231 9.01 -7.05 14.75
C ASN A 231 8.27 -5.79 14.31
N LEU A 232 7.20 -5.43 15.03
CA LEU A 232 6.45 -4.21 14.76
C LEU A 232 7.28 -2.96 15.05
N ARG A 233 8.15 -2.94 16.05
CA ARG A 233 9.08 -1.82 16.28
C ARG A 233 10.06 -1.61 15.12
N MET A 234 10.52 -2.69 14.47
CA MET A 234 11.37 -2.58 13.28
C MET A 234 10.66 -1.88 12.12
N VAL A 235 9.36 -2.12 11.94
CA VAL A 235 8.57 -1.54 10.84
C VAL A 235 8.02 -0.16 11.19
N CYS A 236 7.41 -0.03 12.38
CA CYS A 236 6.63 1.14 12.77
C CYS A 236 7.44 2.18 13.57
N GLY A 237 8.64 1.82 14.02
CA GLY A 237 9.51 2.63 14.86
C GLY A 237 9.39 2.31 16.36
N PRO A 238 10.26 2.91 17.20
CA PRO A 238 10.41 2.52 18.60
C PRO A 238 9.24 2.92 19.50
N LEU A 239 8.43 3.91 19.10
CA LEU A 239 7.35 4.49 19.90
C LEU A 239 5.96 4.01 19.43
N PRO A 240 5.26 3.11 20.16
CA PRO A 240 3.97 2.58 19.77
C PRO A 240 2.87 3.63 19.57
N LEU A 241 2.89 4.71 20.35
CA LEU A 241 1.93 5.81 20.21
C LEU A 241 1.99 6.51 18.85
N LEU A 242 3.13 6.43 18.15
CA LEU A 242 3.32 7.01 16.83
C LEU A 242 3.12 5.99 15.69
N TRP A 243 2.73 4.75 16.01
CA TRP A 243 2.52 3.73 14.99
C TRP A 243 1.35 4.03 14.06
N VAL A 244 0.33 4.71 14.57
CA VAL A 244 -0.87 5.11 13.81
C VAL A 244 -0.65 6.37 12.96
N ILE A 245 0.49 7.04 13.13
CA ILE A 245 0.82 8.26 12.40
C ILE A 245 1.92 7.93 11.38
N PRO A 246 1.75 8.28 10.09
CA PRO A 246 2.74 8.04 9.06
C PRO A 246 3.86 9.08 9.10
N CYS A 247 4.48 9.31 10.25
CA CYS A 247 5.54 10.32 10.43
C CYS A 247 6.87 9.74 10.94
N THR A 248 6.87 8.58 11.60
CA THR A 248 8.14 7.96 12.06
C THR A 248 8.75 7.10 10.97
N ALA A 249 10.04 7.33 10.72
CA ALA A 249 10.85 6.42 9.92
C ALA A 249 11.04 5.09 10.69
N PRO A 250 11.07 3.94 9.99
CA PRO A 250 11.48 2.68 10.58
C PRO A 250 12.89 2.83 11.17
N GLN A 251 13.21 2.03 12.20
CA GLN A 251 14.57 1.99 12.72
C GLN A 251 15.52 1.66 11.56
N GLN A 252 16.52 2.51 11.35
CA GLN A 252 17.59 2.17 10.44
C GLN A 252 18.34 0.99 11.04
N VAL A 253 18.01 -0.21 10.58
CA VAL A 253 18.96 -1.31 10.65
C VAL A 253 20.05 -0.87 9.68
N GLU A 254 21.23 -0.52 10.20
CA GLU A 254 22.42 -0.43 9.36
C GLU A 254 22.44 -1.73 8.57
N SER A 255 22.24 -1.63 7.25
CA SER A 255 22.43 -2.78 6.38
C SER A 255 23.85 -3.20 6.65
N VAL A 256 24.05 -4.32 7.37
CA VAL A 256 25.38 -4.79 7.76
C VAL A 256 26.28 -4.60 6.55
N ARG A 257 27.21 -3.65 6.65
CA ARG A 257 28.03 -3.34 5.49
C ARG A 257 28.81 -4.61 5.22
N PRO A 258 28.93 -5.08 3.97
CA PRO A 258 29.76 -6.24 3.70
C PRO A 258 31.16 -6.11 4.34
N ALA A 259 31.70 -4.89 4.39
CA ALA A 259 32.94 -4.57 5.11
C ALA A 259 32.95 -4.97 6.59
N GLU A 260 31.82 -4.86 7.30
CA GLU A 260 31.68 -5.26 8.71
C GLU A 260 31.57 -6.80 8.86
N LEU A 261 31.05 -7.50 7.84
CA LEU A 261 31.06 -8.97 7.76
C LEU A 261 32.46 -9.55 7.46
N PHE A 262 33.33 -8.78 6.81
CA PHE A 262 34.70 -9.20 6.48
C PHE A 262 35.73 -8.86 7.57
N SER A 263 35.33 -8.10 8.60
CA SER A 263 36.20 -7.67 9.70
C SER A 263 36.04 -8.45 11.02
N ALA A 264 35.14 -9.44 11.06
CA ALA A 264 34.84 -10.29 12.22
C ALA A 264 35.25 -11.75 11.97
#